data_AF-A0A9W9PDA5-F1
#
_entry.id   AF-A0A9W9PDA5-F1
#
_cell.length_a   1.000
_cell.length_b   1.000
_cell.length_c   1.000
_cell.angle_alpha   90.00
_cell.angle_beta   90.00
_cell.angle_gamma   90.00
#
_symmetry.space_group_name_H-M   'P 1'
#
loop_
_entity.id
_entity.type
_entity.pdbx_description
1 polymer ?
#
loop_
_entity_poly.entity_id
_entity_poly.type
_entity_poly.pdbx_seq_one_letter_code
_entity_poly.pdbx_strand_id
1 'polypeptide(L)'
;MSEPISSENMELLEKSNQKLNSWFHRHSTDVDPIYQSYSKPQDRNRMKIPYNLVRMYTNGYVLHGLKQGTSEIHPLRLHFIKLTVGAGVELLSCAIQSMNYQLTLKYSIDYSDSSLGAAIKYLLHACRVAYHHLDCNEIIGILEKAHEMFTNANLDSKARELSSALEQLAQTIAVPLVFESSACPSDTDTISEYNSWDTPDWLASFE
;
A
#
# COMPACT_ATOMS: atom_id res chain seq x y z
N MET A 1 15.40 4.27 -17.68
CA MET A 1 14.64 3.02 -17.46
C MET A 1 14.95 2.39 -16.10
N SER A 2 13.91 2.09 -15.30
CA SER A 2 14.06 1.22 -14.12
C SER A 2 14.54 -0.17 -14.52
N GLU A 3 15.43 -0.79 -13.74
CA GLU A 3 15.87 -2.17 -14.01
C GLU A 3 14.67 -3.14 -14.12
N PRO A 4 14.71 -4.06 -15.10
CA PRO A 4 13.68 -5.08 -15.26
C PRO A 4 13.72 -6.06 -14.09
N ILE A 5 12.55 -6.49 -13.64
CA ILE A 5 12.43 -7.57 -12.66
C ILE A 5 12.90 -8.87 -13.33
N SER A 6 13.72 -9.68 -12.65
CA SER A 6 14.16 -10.98 -13.18
C SER A 6 12.96 -11.87 -13.51
N SER A 7 13.06 -12.70 -14.55
CA SER A 7 11.99 -13.61 -14.96
C SER A 7 11.57 -14.56 -13.84
N GLU A 8 12.53 -15.04 -13.05
CA GLU A 8 12.30 -15.88 -11.89
C GLU A 8 11.44 -15.17 -10.82
N ASN A 9 11.75 -13.90 -10.50
CA ASN A 9 10.96 -13.12 -9.55
C ASN A 9 9.55 -12.87 -10.09
N MET A 10 9.38 -12.70 -11.40
CA MET A 10 8.06 -12.53 -12.00
C MET A 10 7.21 -13.80 -11.91
N GLU A 11 7.79 -14.96 -12.23
CA GLU A 11 7.10 -16.24 -12.10
C GLU A 11 6.73 -16.53 -10.64
N LEU A 12 7.60 -16.17 -9.70
CA LEU A 12 7.33 -16.30 -8.28
C LEU A 12 6.15 -15.42 -7.83
N LEU A 13 6.11 -14.15 -8.27
CA LEU A 13 5.01 -13.23 -7.97
C LEU A 13 3.68 -13.73 -8.54
N GLU A 14 3.68 -14.18 -9.80
CA GLU A 14 2.50 -14.69 -10.46
C GLU A 14 1.97 -15.95 -9.77
N LYS A 15 2.85 -16.91 -9.47
CA LYS A 15 2.50 -18.13 -8.73
C LYS A 15 1.99 -17.83 -7.32
N SER A 16 2.56 -16.82 -6.66
CA SER A 16 2.14 -16.38 -5.33
C SER A 16 0.74 -15.76 -5.37
N ASN A 17 0.46 -14.90 -6.35
CA ASN A 17 -0.88 -14.35 -6.59
C ASN A 17 -1.90 -15.44 -6.88
N GLN A 18 -1.57 -16.42 -7.73
CA GLN A 18 -2.46 -17.55 -8.04
C GLN A 18 -2.79 -18.38 -6.79
N LYS A 19 -1.79 -18.69 -5.98
CA LYS A 19 -1.99 -19.40 -4.71
C LYS A 19 -2.86 -18.60 -3.74
N LEU A 20 -2.60 -17.30 -3.62
CA LEU A 20 -3.37 -16.41 -2.75
C LEU A 20 -4.83 -16.30 -3.19
N ASN A 21 -5.07 -16.12 -4.50
CA ASN A 21 -6.41 -16.09 -5.08
C ASN A 21 -7.15 -17.41 -4.84
N SER A 22 -6.48 -18.54 -5.07
CA SER A 22 -7.05 -19.87 -4.85
C SER A 22 -7.34 -20.13 -3.36
N TRP A 23 -6.49 -19.64 -2.46
CA TRP A 23 -6.75 -19.69 -1.03
C TRP A 23 -7.96 -18.83 -0.67
N PHE A 24 -8.03 -17.59 -1.13
CA PHE A 24 -9.14 -16.70 -0.82
C PHE A 24 -10.47 -17.22 -1.38
N HIS A 25 -10.49 -17.75 -2.60
CA HIS A 25 -11.70 -18.29 -3.20
C HIS A 25 -12.27 -19.47 -2.39
N ARG A 26 -11.41 -20.44 -2.04
CA ARG A 26 -11.81 -21.59 -1.20
C ARG A 26 -12.40 -21.17 0.14
N HIS A 27 -11.82 -20.16 0.78
CA HIS A 27 -12.27 -19.75 2.12
C HIS A 27 -13.41 -18.72 2.11
N SER A 28 -13.65 -18.03 0.99
CA SER A 28 -14.72 -17.05 0.86
C SER A 28 -16.00 -17.62 0.21
N THR A 29 -15.86 -18.65 -0.62
CA THR A 29 -16.95 -19.18 -1.46
C THR A 29 -17.36 -20.60 -1.08
N ASP A 30 -16.40 -21.47 -0.71
CA ASP A 30 -16.66 -22.91 -0.52
C ASP A 30 -16.97 -23.32 0.94
N VAL A 31 -17.05 -22.36 1.86
CA VAL A 31 -17.43 -22.65 3.26
C VAL A 31 -18.95 -22.69 3.36
N ASP A 32 -19.49 -23.88 3.66
CA ASP A 32 -20.93 -24.09 3.91
C ASP A 32 -21.45 -23.03 4.90
N PRO A 33 -22.58 -22.35 4.61
CA PRO A 33 -23.19 -21.38 5.51
C PRO A 33 -23.37 -21.86 6.95
N ILE A 34 -23.52 -23.17 7.18
CA ILE A 34 -23.66 -23.79 8.51
C ILE A 34 -22.33 -23.79 9.29
N TYR A 35 -21.19 -23.86 8.58
CA TYR A 35 -19.84 -23.80 9.17
C TYR A 35 -19.21 -22.41 9.08
N GLN A 36 -19.90 -21.43 8.49
CA GLN A 36 -19.49 -20.03 8.59
C GLN A 36 -19.63 -19.58 10.05
N SER A 37 -18.49 -19.40 10.72
CA SER A 37 -18.38 -18.92 12.12
C SER A 37 -18.84 -17.46 12.32
N TYR A 38 -19.58 -16.94 11.35
CA TYR A 38 -19.80 -15.52 11.10
C TYR A 38 -21.31 -15.29 10.92
N SER A 39 -21.93 -14.77 11.97
CA SER A 39 -23.39 -14.61 12.05
C SER A 39 -23.92 -13.41 11.26
N LYS A 40 -23.05 -12.53 10.75
CA LYS A 40 -23.43 -11.29 10.05
C LYS A 40 -22.68 -11.12 8.72
N PRO A 41 -23.29 -10.50 7.69
CA PRO A 41 -22.62 -10.19 6.41
C PRO A 41 -21.30 -9.40 6.54
N GLN A 42 -21.18 -8.54 7.55
CA GLN A 42 -19.96 -7.77 7.84
C GLN A 42 -18.74 -8.65 8.13
N ASP A 43 -18.96 -9.88 8.61
CA ASP A 43 -17.89 -10.80 8.90
C ASP A 43 -17.25 -11.42 7.64
N ARG A 44 -17.95 -11.43 6.49
CA ARG A 44 -17.35 -11.83 5.19
C ARG A 44 -16.26 -10.87 4.73
N ASN A 45 -16.34 -9.59 5.14
CA ASN A 45 -15.29 -8.60 4.88
C ASN A 45 -14.05 -8.82 5.77
N ARG A 46 -14.13 -9.62 6.84
CA ARG A 46 -12.96 -9.92 7.70
C ARG A 46 -11.84 -10.65 6.96
N MET A 47 -12.17 -11.43 5.93
CA MET A 47 -11.16 -12.11 5.11
C MET A 47 -10.60 -11.23 4.00
N LYS A 48 -11.30 -10.14 3.63
CA LYS A 48 -10.84 -9.22 2.58
C LYS A 48 -9.64 -8.39 3.02
N ILE A 49 -9.63 -7.91 4.26
CA ILE A 49 -8.51 -7.14 4.82
C ILE A 49 -7.19 -7.95 4.80
N PRO A 50 -7.09 -9.15 5.40
CA PRO A 50 -5.86 -9.94 5.36
C PRO A 50 -5.51 -10.42 3.95
N TYR A 51 -6.49 -10.76 3.12
CA TYR A 51 -6.24 -11.09 1.71
C TYR A 51 -5.61 -9.93 0.94
N ASN A 52 -6.20 -8.73 1.02
CA ASN A 52 -5.66 -7.56 0.34
C ASN A 52 -4.33 -7.10 0.94
N LEU A 53 -4.12 -7.30 2.24
CA LEU A 53 -2.83 -7.02 2.90
C LEU A 53 -1.72 -7.88 2.28
N VAL A 54 -1.92 -9.21 2.20
CA VAL A 54 -0.92 -10.12 1.62
C VAL A 54 -0.72 -9.84 0.12
N ARG A 55 -1.80 -9.55 -0.61
CA ARG A 55 -1.74 -9.20 -2.03
C ARG A 55 -0.96 -7.91 -2.25
N MET A 56 -1.16 -6.91 -1.40
CA MET A 56 -0.41 -5.66 -1.43
C MET A 56 1.06 -5.89 -1.13
N TYR A 57 1.43 -6.63 -0.07
CA TYR A 57 2.83 -6.91 0.25
C TYR A 57 3.54 -7.70 -0.84
N THR A 58 2.89 -8.76 -1.36
CA THR A 58 3.45 -9.62 -2.41
C THR A 58 3.78 -8.80 -3.65
N ASN A 59 2.81 -8.03 -4.14
CA ASN A 59 3.00 -7.23 -5.35
C ASN A 59 3.84 -5.98 -5.11
N GLY A 60 3.76 -5.41 -3.90
CA GLY A 60 4.41 -4.16 -3.51
C GLY A 60 5.92 -4.27 -3.44
N TYR A 61 6.46 -5.49 -3.43
CA TYR A 61 7.90 -5.74 -3.56
C TYR A 61 8.52 -4.99 -4.75
N VAL A 62 7.77 -4.85 -5.85
CA VAL A 62 8.27 -4.20 -7.06
C VAL A 62 8.47 -2.68 -6.91
N LEU A 63 7.98 -2.07 -5.84
CA LEU A 63 8.17 -0.64 -5.57
C LEU A 63 9.56 -0.35 -4.98
N HIS A 64 10.28 -1.36 -4.48
CA HIS A 64 11.62 -1.18 -3.91
C HIS A 64 12.65 -0.82 -4.98
N GLY A 65 13.50 0.17 -4.68
CA GLY A 65 14.54 0.64 -5.60
C GLY A 65 14.05 1.54 -6.74
N LEU A 66 12.76 1.90 -6.79
CA LEU A 66 12.29 2.95 -7.69
C LEU A 66 12.50 4.33 -7.08
N LYS A 67 12.97 5.28 -7.90
CA LYS A 67 13.10 6.69 -7.52
C LYS A 67 11.78 7.42 -7.72
N GLN A 68 11.59 8.50 -6.98
CA GLN A 68 10.43 9.38 -7.15
C GLN A 68 10.38 9.93 -8.57
N GLY A 69 9.18 10.01 -9.15
CA GLY A 69 8.99 10.50 -10.52
C GLY A 69 9.67 9.68 -11.61
N THR A 70 9.80 8.37 -11.43
CA THR A 70 10.32 7.49 -12.48
C THR A 70 9.35 7.50 -13.67
N SER A 71 9.70 8.24 -14.73
CA SER A 71 8.87 8.36 -15.94
C SER A 71 8.82 7.04 -16.73
N GLU A 72 9.95 6.32 -16.78
CA GLU A 72 10.10 5.06 -17.51
C GLU A 72 10.06 3.85 -16.57
N ILE A 73 8.85 3.34 -16.33
CA ILE A 73 8.62 2.10 -15.56
C ILE A 73 8.36 0.96 -16.54
N HIS A 74 9.10 -0.15 -16.38
CA HIS A 74 8.89 -1.34 -17.20
C HIS A 74 7.43 -1.84 -17.11
N PRO A 75 6.75 -2.22 -18.21
CA PRO A 75 5.33 -2.57 -18.20
C PRO A 75 4.94 -3.67 -17.21
N LEU A 76 5.78 -4.70 -17.07
CA LEU A 76 5.55 -5.79 -16.11
C LEU A 76 5.67 -5.32 -14.66
N ARG A 77 6.61 -4.41 -14.38
CA ARG A 77 6.74 -3.77 -13.07
C ARG A 77 5.51 -2.92 -12.77
N LEU A 78 5.06 -2.15 -13.76
CA LEU A 78 3.85 -1.34 -13.64
C LEU A 78 2.59 -2.18 -13.38
N HIS A 79 2.48 -3.36 -13.98
CA HIS A 79 1.38 -4.29 -13.71
C HIS A 79 1.27 -4.65 -12.22
N PHE A 80 2.38 -5.04 -11.59
CA PHE A 80 2.43 -5.36 -10.16
C PHE A 80 2.23 -4.12 -9.27
N ILE A 81 2.71 -2.94 -9.68
CA ILE A 81 2.40 -1.68 -8.98
C ILE A 81 0.87 -1.45 -8.97
N LYS A 82 0.20 -1.60 -10.11
CA LYS A 82 -1.27 -1.45 -10.19
C LYS A 82 -2.01 -2.49 -9.34
N LEU A 83 -1.54 -3.73 -9.28
CA LEU A 83 -2.10 -4.75 -8.38
C LEU A 83 -1.93 -4.38 -6.90
N THR A 84 -0.78 -3.81 -6.53
CA THR A 84 -0.48 -3.32 -5.18
C THR A 84 -1.43 -2.19 -4.79
N VAL A 85 -1.56 -1.19 -5.66
CA VAL A 85 -2.46 -0.04 -5.48
C VAL A 85 -3.89 -0.51 -5.34
N GLY A 86 -4.38 -1.35 -6.25
CA GLY A 86 -5.74 -1.89 -6.18
C GLY A 86 -6.01 -2.66 -4.88
N ALA A 87 -5.04 -3.43 -4.40
CA ALA A 87 -5.16 -4.13 -3.11
C ALA A 87 -5.19 -3.15 -1.92
N GLY A 88 -4.35 -2.10 -1.93
CA GLY A 88 -4.34 -1.07 -0.89
C GLY A 88 -5.66 -0.28 -0.84
N VAL A 89 -6.19 0.12 -1.99
CA VAL A 89 -7.48 0.82 -2.11
C VAL A 89 -8.64 -0.05 -1.60
N GLU A 90 -8.68 -1.32 -1.98
CA GLU A 90 -9.69 -2.28 -1.52
C GLU A 90 -9.61 -2.52 0.00
N LEU A 91 -8.39 -2.61 0.54
CA LEU A 91 -8.17 -2.76 1.99
C LEU A 91 -8.74 -1.56 2.75
N LEU A 92 -8.38 -0.34 2.36
CA LEU A 92 -8.90 0.88 3.00
C LEU A 92 -10.41 1.01 2.81
N SER A 93 -10.93 0.69 1.63
CA SER A 93 -12.37 0.71 1.36
C SER A 93 -13.13 -0.23 2.28
N CYS A 94 -12.63 -1.46 2.49
CA CYS A 94 -13.22 -2.42 3.42
C CYS A 94 -13.25 -1.89 4.86
N ALA A 95 -12.18 -1.24 5.29
CA ALA A 95 -12.08 -0.64 6.62
C ALA A 95 -13.04 0.55 6.79
N ILE A 96 -13.06 1.47 5.83
CA ILE A 96 -13.92 2.67 5.83
C ILE A 96 -15.40 2.27 5.77
N GLN A 97 -15.79 1.23 5.03
CA GLN A 97 -17.20 0.82 4.95
C GLN A 97 -17.70 0.16 6.25
N SER A 98 -16.81 -0.27 7.15
CA SER A 98 -17.18 -0.98 8.37
C SER A 98 -17.35 -0.04 9.55
N MET A 99 -18.59 0.40 9.80
CA MET A 99 -18.91 1.29 10.94
C MET A 99 -18.46 0.72 12.29
N ASN A 100 -18.63 -0.59 12.51
CA ASN A 100 -18.16 -1.27 13.72
C ASN A 100 -16.64 -1.21 13.86
N TYR A 101 -15.91 -1.35 12.75
CA TYR A 101 -14.47 -1.23 12.75
C TYR A 101 -14.02 0.20 13.06
N GLN A 102 -14.66 1.22 12.47
CA GLN A 102 -14.35 2.62 12.79
C GLN A 102 -14.51 2.93 14.29
N LEU A 103 -15.60 2.46 14.91
CA LEU A 103 -15.88 2.67 16.34
C LEU A 103 -14.90 1.94 17.27
N THR A 104 -14.35 0.81 16.81
CA THR A 104 -13.44 -0.03 17.61
C THR A 104 -11.98 0.16 17.23
N LEU A 105 -11.67 1.05 16.28
CA LEU A 105 -10.36 1.18 15.65
C LEU A 105 -9.25 1.40 16.68
N LYS A 106 -9.49 2.24 17.69
CA LYS A 106 -8.56 2.54 18.80
C LYS A 106 -8.15 1.29 19.62
N TYR A 107 -8.96 0.24 19.60
CA TYR A 107 -8.73 -1.02 20.30
C TYR A 107 -8.34 -2.17 19.35
N SER A 108 -8.21 -1.89 18.06
CA SER A 108 -7.82 -2.86 17.05
C SER A 108 -6.30 -2.93 16.91
N ILE A 109 -5.78 -4.07 16.45
CA ILE A 109 -4.35 -4.23 16.13
C ILE A 109 -3.91 -3.21 15.06
N ASP A 110 -4.82 -2.78 14.20
CA ASP A 110 -4.55 -1.77 13.17
C ASP A 110 -4.33 -0.35 13.72
N TYR A 111 -4.65 -0.08 14.99
CA TYR A 111 -4.20 1.13 15.69
C TYR A 111 -2.66 1.21 15.76
N SER A 112 -1.99 0.06 15.93
CA SER A 112 -0.52 -0.04 15.94
C SER A 112 0.11 -0.14 14.55
N ASP A 113 -0.53 0.48 13.54
CA ASP A 113 0.04 0.64 12.20
C ASP A 113 0.17 -0.65 11.36
N SER A 114 -0.55 -1.74 11.70
CA SER A 114 -0.38 -3.03 11.01
C SER A 114 -0.87 -3.04 9.55
N SER A 115 -2.17 -3.01 9.30
CA SER A 115 -2.70 -3.23 7.95
C SER A 115 -3.05 -1.91 7.24
N LEU A 116 -3.72 -1.00 7.95
CA LEU A 116 -4.10 0.30 7.41
C LEU A 116 -2.89 1.20 7.20
N GLY A 117 -1.99 1.24 8.19
CA GLY A 117 -0.76 2.02 8.13
C GLY A 117 0.12 1.55 6.96
N ALA A 118 0.26 0.23 6.78
CA ALA A 118 0.93 -0.34 5.62
C ALA A 118 0.25 0.08 4.30
N ALA A 119 -1.09 -0.01 4.20
CA ALA A 119 -1.82 0.38 3.00
C ALA A 119 -1.63 1.85 2.63
N ILE A 120 -1.72 2.74 3.61
CA ILE A 120 -1.47 4.17 3.43
C ILE A 120 -0.03 4.40 2.92
N LYS A 121 0.97 3.78 3.55
CA LYS A 121 2.39 3.92 3.16
C LYS A 121 2.63 3.44 1.74
N TYR A 122 2.08 2.29 1.36
CA TYR A 122 2.20 1.74 0.00
C TYR A 122 1.52 2.63 -1.04
N LEU A 123 0.32 3.15 -0.76
CA LEU A 123 -0.40 4.04 -1.67
C LEU A 123 0.35 5.36 -1.88
N LEU A 124 0.80 5.99 -0.80
CA LEU A 124 1.61 7.21 -0.86
C LEU A 124 2.90 6.99 -1.65
N HIS A 125 3.60 5.88 -1.40
CA HIS A 125 4.84 5.54 -2.11
C HIS A 125 4.59 5.28 -3.60
N ALA A 126 3.54 4.51 -3.93
CA ALA A 126 3.15 4.25 -5.31
C ALA A 126 2.83 5.54 -6.06
N CYS A 127 2.09 6.47 -5.46
CA CYS A 127 1.84 7.79 -6.04
C CYS A 127 3.14 8.57 -6.26
N ARG A 128 4.05 8.64 -5.28
CA ARG A 128 5.32 9.38 -5.43
C ARG A 128 6.21 8.83 -6.55
N VAL A 129 6.20 7.51 -6.73
CA VAL A 129 7.07 6.82 -7.69
C VAL A 129 6.47 6.81 -9.10
N ALA A 130 5.17 6.56 -9.21
CA ALA A 130 4.50 6.23 -10.46
C ALA A 130 3.31 7.17 -10.76
N TYR A 131 3.36 8.44 -10.32
CA TYR A 131 2.23 9.39 -10.47
C TYR A 131 1.76 9.57 -11.93
N HIS A 132 2.64 9.40 -12.91
CA HIS A 132 2.27 9.47 -14.33
C HIS A 132 1.45 8.27 -14.82
N HIS A 133 1.49 7.14 -14.12
CA HIS A 133 0.93 5.86 -14.56
C HIS A 133 -0.24 5.38 -13.70
N LEU A 134 -0.58 6.13 -12.65
CA LEU A 134 -1.60 5.81 -11.65
C LEU A 134 -2.65 6.93 -11.60
N ASP A 135 -3.88 6.57 -11.24
CA ASP A 135 -4.91 7.55 -10.89
C ASP A 135 -4.67 8.06 -9.46
N CYS A 136 -3.77 9.03 -9.32
CA CYS A 136 -3.47 9.64 -8.02
C CYS A 136 -4.69 10.34 -7.40
N ASN A 137 -5.67 10.78 -8.20
CA ASN A 137 -6.86 11.45 -7.66
C ASN A 137 -7.76 10.46 -6.92
N GLU A 138 -7.97 9.27 -7.49
CA GLU A 138 -8.70 8.19 -6.81
C GLU A 138 -8.00 7.79 -5.51
N ILE A 139 -6.67 7.67 -5.55
CA ILE A 139 -5.86 7.29 -4.38
C ILE A 139 -5.91 8.38 -3.30
N ILE A 140 -5.80 9.66 -3.67
CA ILE A 140 -5.95 10.78 -2.72
C ILE A 140 -7.35 10.76 -2.10
N GLY A 141 -8.40 10.55 -2.91
CA GLY A 141 -9.77 10.50 -2.41
C GLY A 141 -10.02 9.38 -1.39
N ILE A 142 -9.39 8.20 -1.53
CA ILE A 142 -9.51 7.14 -0.51
C ILE A 142 -8.68 7.47 0.75
N LEU A 143 -7.53 8.14 0.60
CA LEU A 143 -6.70 8.57 1.72
C LEU A 143 -7.38 9.70 2.53
N GLU A 144 -8.08 10.63 1.88
CA GLU A 144 -8.90 11.65 2.56
C GLU A 144 -10.03 11.00 3.39
N LYS A 145 -10.71 10.00 2.84
CA LYS A 145 -11.70 9.23 3.61
C LYS A 145 -11.08 8.47 4.78
N ALA A 146 -9.85 7.96 4.64
CA ALA A 146 -9.12 7.35 5.74
C ALA A 146 -8.73 8.39 6.81
N HIS A 147 -8.39 9.61 6.41
CA HIS A 147 -8.15 10.73 7.33
C HIS A 147 -9.42 11.08 8.13
N GLU A 148 -10.57 11.19 7.47
CA GLU A 148 -11.86 11.40 8.14
C GLU A 148 -12.17 10.28 9.14
N MET A 149 -11.93 9.02 8.75
CA MET A 149 -12.09 7.86 9.64
C MET A 149 -11.20 7.99 10.89
N PHE A 150 -9.93 8.37 10.76
CA PHE A 150 -9.05 8.57 11.91
C PHE A 150 -9.50 9.73 12.81
N THR A 151 -9.99 10.81 12.20
CA THR A 151 -10.53 11.97 12.93
C THR A 151 -11.75 11.56 13.74
N ASN A 152 -12.70 10.85 13.12
CA ASN A 152 -13.92 10.37 13.76
C ASN A 152 -13.62 9.35 14.88
N ALA A 153 -12.54 8.58 14.76
CA ALA A 153 -12.09 7.64 15.78
C ALA A 153 -11.26 8.29 16.91
N ASN A 154 -11.11 9.63 16.93
CA ASN A 154 -10.26 10.38 17.86
C ASN A 154 -8.79 9.94 17.84
N LEU A 155 -8.26 9.66 16.64
CA LEU A 155 -6.87 9.25 16.40
C LEU A 155 -6.06 10.41 15.81
N ASP A 156 -5.97 11.52 16.54
CA ASP A 156 -5.43 12.79 16.04
C ASP A 156 -3.97 12.71 15.57
N SER A 157 -3.15 11.82 16.14
CA SER A 157 -1.77 11.60 15.66
C SER A 157 -1.77 11.05 14.23
N LYS A 158 -2.61 10.04 13.97
CA LYS A 158 -2.69 9.37 12.67
C LYS A 158 -3.33 10.25 11.61
N ALA A 159 -4.34 11.03 12.00
CA ALA A 159 -4.92 12.06 11.14
C ALA A 159 -3.86 13.10 10.74
N ARG A 160 -3.09 13.65 11.70
CA ARG A 160 -2.03 14.63 11.40
C ARG A 160 -0.91 14.05 10.53
N GLU A 161 -0.44 12.83 10.82
CA GLU A 161 0.56 12.12 10.01
C GLU A 161 0.08 11.98 8.55
N LEU A 162 -1.17 11.58 8.35
CA LEU A 162 -1.75 11.41 7.02
C LEU A 162 -1.96 12.76 6.30
N SER A 163 -2.41 13.81 7.00
CA SER A 163 -2.54 15.16 6.43
C SER A 163 -1.20 15.68 5.94
N SER A 164 -0.15 15.57 6.75
CA SER A 164 1.20 15.99 6.35
C SER A 164 1.72 15.19 5.16
N ALA A 165 1.45 13.87 5.11
CA ALA A 165 1.85 13.04 3.99
C ALA A 165 1.12 13.38 2.68
N LEU A 166 -0.17 13.74 2.77
CA LEU A 166 -0.98 14.19 1.64
C LEU A 166 -0.49 15.54 1.11
N GLU A 167 -0.14 16.49 1.99
CA GLU A 167 0.46 17.77 1.61
C GLU A 167 1.79 17.58 0.86
N GLN A 168 2.67 16.71 1.38
CA GLN A 168 3.92 16.37 0.70
C GLN A 168 3.68 15.71 -0.67
N LEU A 169 2.66 14.84 -0.76
CA LEU A 169 2.31 14.21 -2.02
C LEU A 169 1.79 15.23 -3.04
N ALA A 170 0.94 16.17 -2.62
CA ALA A 170 0.45 17.24 -3.48
C ALA A 170 1.59 18.10 -4.02
N GLN A 171 2.58 18.43 -3.19
CA GLN A 171 3.80 19.14 -3.64
C GLN A 171 4.60 18.32 -4.66
N THR A 172 4.71 17.01 -4.47
CA THR A 172 5.44 16.12 -5.39
C THR A 172 4.74 16.02 -6.76
N ILE A 173 3.41 15.96 -6.77
CA ILE A 173 2.60 15.87 -8.01
C ILE A 173 2.54 17.23 -8.72
N ALA A 174 2.51 18.33 -7.97
CA ALA A 174 2.36 19.69 -8.50
C ALA A 174 3.66 20.33 -9.01
N VAL A 175 4.82 19.70 -8.84
CA VAL A 175 6.10 20.15 -9.43
C VAL A 175 6.35 19.35 -10.71
N PRO A 176 6.05 19.88 -11.92
CA PRO A 176 6.58 19.31 -13.14
C PRO A 176 8.05 19.71 -13.24
N LEU A 177 8.90 18.73 -13.55
CA LEU A 177 10.33 18.92 -13.78
C LEU A 177 10.59 20.01 -14.84
N VAL A 178 11.01 21.19 -14.40
CA VAL A 178 11.80 22.11 -15.22
C VAL A 178 13.22 21.56 -15.22
N PHE A 179 13.55 20.74 -16.22
CA PHE A 179 14.95 20.42 -16.54
C PHE A 179 15.42 21.39 -17.62
N GLU A 180 16.12 22.45 -17.21
CA GLU A 180 17.17 23.01 -18.05
C GLU A 180 18.52 22.73 -17.40
N SER A 181 19.37 22.10 -18.19
CA SER A 181 20.75 21.73 -17.89
C SER A 181 21.56 22.95 -17.42
N SER A 182 22.21 22.84 -16.28
CA SER A 182 23.54 23.46 -16.11
C SER A 182 24.34 22.74 -15.03
N ALA A 183 25.65 22.74 -15.25
CA ALA A 183 26.66 21.86 -14.69
C ALA A 183 26.84 21.91 -13.16
N CYS A 184 27.47 20.83 -12.66
CA CYS A 184 28.05 20.65 -11.32
C CYS A 184 28.97 21.83 -10.89
N PRO A 185 29.20 22.05 -9.58
CA PRO A 185 30.13 21.17 -8.87
C PRO A 185 29.72 20.75 -7.44
N SER A 186 30.41 19.71 -7.01
CA SER A 186 30.49 19.03 -5.72
C SER A 186 30.37 19.89 -4.46
N ASP A 187 29.70 19.35 -3.43
CA ASP A 187 30.23 19.32 -2.06
C ASP A 187 29.62 18.15 -1.27
N THR A 188 30.50 17.50 -0.51
CA THR A 188 30.23 16.39 0.39
C THR A 188 29.51 16.89 1.65
N ASP A 189 28.32 16.36 1.94
CA ASP A 189 27.84 16.26 3.31
C ASP A 189 27.05 14.97 3.50
N THR A 190 27.54 14.15 4.42
CA THR A 190 26.99 12.83 4.73
C THR A 190 25.87 13.02 5.74
N ILE A 191 24.62 13.07 5.28
CA ILE A 191 23.46 12.91 6.16
C ILE A 191 23.05 11.45 6.08
N SER A 192 23.30 10.69 7.15
CA SER A 192 22.76 9.34 7.28
C SER A 192 21.25 9.43 7.51
N GLU A 193 20.48 9.38 6.43
CA GLU A 193 19.05 9.12 6.52
C GLU A 193 18.83 7.67 6.99
N TYR A 194 18.08 7.56 8.08
CA TYR A 194 17.61 6.30 8.63
C TYR A 194 16.71 5.61 7.60
N ASN A 195 17.25 4.64 6.86
CA ASN A 195 16.51 3.80 5.93
C ASN A 195 15.58 2.87 6.73
N SER A 196 14.33 3.27 6.97
CA SER A 196 13.31 2.39 7.59
C SER A 196 12.77 1.31 6.63
N TRP A 197 13.57 0.92 5.64
CA TRP A 197 13.23 -0.08 4.61
C TRP A 197 13.97 -1.40 4.80
N ASP A 198 14.71 -1.56 5.89
CA ASP A 198 15.20 -2.89 6.25
C ASP A 198 14.00 -3.82 6.46
N THR A 199 14.10 -4.99 5.84
CA THR A 199 13.14 -6.10 5.95
C THR A 199 12.68 -6.26 7.39
N PRO A 200 11.38 -6.36 7.68
CA PRO A 200 10.93 -6.50 9.05
C PRO A 200 11.49 -7.81 9.63
N ASP A 201 12.14 -7.71 10.79
CA ASP A 201 12.94 -8.76 11.47
C ASP A 201 12.27 -10.13 11.59
N TRP A 202 10.93 -10.21 11.51
CA TRP A 202 10.20 -11.48 11.59
C TRP A 202 10.37 -12.38 10.35
N LEU A 203 10.87 -11.86 9.22
CA LEU A 203 11.21 -12.67 8.03
C LEU A 203 12.53 -13.41 8.18
N ALA A 204 13.46 -12.93 9.02
CA ALA A 204 14.73 -13.60 9.31
C ALA A 204 14.56 -14.80 10.28
N SER A 205 13.34 -15.05 10.76
CA SER A 205 13.03 -16.07 11.77
C SER A 205 12.63 -17.44 11.19
N PHE A 206 12.68 -17.60 9.87
CA PHE A 206 12.24 -18.82 9.16
C PHE A 206 13.33 -19.49 8.30
N GLU A 207 14.61 -19.13 8.50
CA GLU A 207 15.77 -19.89 8.00
C GLU A 207 16.37 -20.80 9.08
#